data_AF-A0A7J8LKM1-F1
#
_entry.id   AF-A0A7J8LKM1-F1
#
_cell.length_a   1.000
_cell.length_b   1.000
_cell.length_c   1.000
_cell.angle_alpha   90.00
_cell.angle_beta   90.00
_cell.angle_gamma   90.00
#
_symmetry.space_group_name_H-M   'P 1'
#
loop_
_entity.id
_entity.type
_entity.pdbx_description
1 polymer ?
#
loop_
_entity_poly.entity_id
_entity_poly.type
_entity_poly.pdbx_seq_one_letter_code
_entity_poly.pdbx_strand_id
1 'polypeptide(L)'
;CRGNMVDAFRMHIMQTKELGTCPVRQIGGCSFFYMRISNVYVVIVVSSNANVACAFKFVVEAVSMFKSYFGGAFDEDAIRNNFVLIYELLDVL
;
A
#
# COMPACT_ATOMS: atom_id res chain seq x y z
N CYS A 1 -3.28 -8.05 -18.52
CA CYS A 1 -2.08 -7.80 -17.69
C CYS A 1 -2.36 -7.22 -16.28
N ARG A 2 -3.60 -6.85 -15.91
CA ARG A 2 -3.92 -6.23 -14.61
C ARG A 2 -4.36 -7.21 -13.51
N GLY A 3 -4.92 -8.37 -13.86
CA GLY A 3 -5.44 -9.36 -12.90
C GLY A 3 -4.39 -10.17 -12.13
N ASN A 4 -3.11 -10.15 -12.52
CA ASN A 4 -2.08 -11.05 -11.97
C ASN A 4 -1.19 -10.39 -10.89
N MET A 5 -1.34 -9.09 -10.62
CA MET A 5 -0.45 -8.37 -9.68
C MET A 5 -0.82 -8.61 -8.22
N VAL A 6 -2.13 -8.75 -7.93
CA VAL A 6 -2.64 -9.07 -6.59
C VAL A 6 -2.21 -10.49 -6.20
N ASP A 7 -2.34 -11.43 -7.13
CA ASP A 7 -1.88 -12.80 -6.93
C ASP A 7 -0.35 -12.86 -6.81
N ALA A 8 0.39 -12.13 -7.65
CA ALA A 8 1.84 -12.02 -7.52
C ALA A 8 2.25 -11.48 -6.14
N PHE A 9 1.61 -10.42 -5.65
CA PHE A 9 1.84 -9.88 -4.31
C PHE A 9 1.52 -10.91 -3.23
N ARG A 10 0.36 -11.57 -3.30
CA ARG A 10 -0.06 -12.56 -2.31
C ARG A 10 0.91 -13.75 -2.25
N MET A 11 1.29 -14.29 -3.40
CA MET A 11 2.19 -15.45 -3.51
C MET A 11 3.62 -15.11 -3.09
N HIS A 12 4.16 -13.96 -3.52
CA HIS A 12 5.57 -13.65 -3.34
C HIS A 12 5.89 -12.81 -2.12
N ILE A 13 4.90 -12.19 -1.48
CA ILE A 13 5.12 -11.28 -0.35
C ILE A 13 4.36 -11.75 0.89
N MET A 14 3.07 -12.09 0.79
CA MET A 14 2.29 -12.53 1.96
C MET A 14 2.61 -13.96 2.41
N GLN A 15 2.97 -14.87 1.49
CA GLN A 15 3.28 -16.26 1.82
C GLN A 15 4.74 -16.49 2.22
N THR A 16 5.64 -15.53 1.98
CA THR A 16 7.04 -15.64 2.40
C THR A 16 7.16 -15.43 3.90
N LYS A 17 7.47 -16.49 4.65
CA LYS A 17 7.61 -16.51 6.12
C LYS A 17 8.90 -15.88 6.67
N GLU A 18 9.62 -15.06 5.91
CA GLU A 18 10.98 -14.66 6.29
C GLU A 18 11.05 -13.33 7.04
N LEU A 19 11.74 -13.41 8.18
CA LEU A 19 12.02 -12.48 9.28
C LEU A 19 12.66 -11.13 8.93
N GLY A 20 12.59 -10.68 7.67
CA GLY A 20 13.17 -9.41 7.22
C GLY A 20 12.41 -8.88 6.02
N THR A 21 11.29 -8.20 6.26
CA THR A 21 10.49 -7.61 5.19
C THR A 21 11.24 -6.47 4.53
N CYS A 22 11.95 -6.75 3.45
CA CYS A 22 12.38 -5.73 2.51
C CYS A 22 11.12 -5.06 1.94
N PRO A 23 10.86 -3.77 2.20
CA PRO A 23 9.59 -3.14 1.85
C PRO A 23 9.49 -2.85 0.34
N VAL A 24 10.47 -3.30 -0.45
CA VAL A 24 10.57 -3.18 -1.90
C VAL A 24 10.89 -4.55 -2.50
N ARG A 25 10.08 -5.00 -3.45
CA ARG A 25 10.23 -6.27 -4.19
C ARG A 25 9.97 -6.03 -5.66
N GLN A 26 10.84 -6.51 -6.55
CA GLN A 26 10.62 -6.44 -7.98
C GLN A 26 10.07 -7.79 -8.48
N ILE A 27 8.91 -7.79 -9.14
CA ILE A 27 8.25 -8.99 -9.67
C ILE A 27 7.75 -8.69 -11.08
N GLY A 28 8.16 -9.49 -12.07
CA GLY A 28 7.65 -9.40 -13.44
C GLY A 28 7.86 -8.04 -14.11
N GLY A 29 8.96 -7.35 -13.78
CA GLY A 29 9.26 -5.99 -14.30
C GLY A 29 8.55 -4.85 -13.56
N CYS A 30 7.70 -5.14 -12.58
CA CYS A 30 7.08 -4.13 -11.71
C CYS A 30 7.76 -4.11 -10.33
N SER A 31 7.87 -2.92 -9.74
CA SER A 31 8.33 -2.71 -8.38
C SER A 31 7.12 -2.62 -7.44
N PHE A 32 7.09 -3.49 -6.45
CA PHE A 32 6.11 -3.55 -5.38
C PHE A 32 6.72 -2.91 -4.14
N PHE A 33 6.16 -1.78 -3.73
CA PHE A 33 6.44 -1.12 -2.46
C PHE A 33 5.32 -1.47 -1.50
N TYR A 34 5.64 -1.90 -0.29
CA TYR A 34 4.61 -2.20 0.68
C TYR A 34 5.05 -1.83 2.09
N MET A 35 4.08 -1.41 2.89
CA MET A 35 4.25 -1.19 4.31
C MET A 35 3.03 -1.71 5.07
N ARG A 36 3.28 -2.22 6.27
CA ARG A 36 2.22 -2.64 7.18
C ARG A 36 1.95 -1.53 8.17
N ILE A 37 0.69 -1.11 8.26
CA ILE A 37 0.21 -0.12 9.23
C ILE A 37 -0.92 -0.80 10.00
N SER A 38 -0.71 -1.03 11.28
CA SER A 38 -1.63 -1.82 12.11
C SER A 38 -1.88 -3.23 11.50
N ASN A 39 -3.14 -3.57 11.21
CA ASN A 39 -3.58 -4.80 10.58
C ASN A 39 -3.74 -4.69 9.05
N VAL A 40 -3.32 -3.59 8.43
CA VAL A 40 -3.51 -3.34 6.99
C VAL A 40 -2.17 -3.28 6.26
N TYR A 41 -2.12 -3.87 5.06
CA TYR A 41 -1.01 -3.69 4.13
C TYR A 41 -1.37 -2.63 3.10
N VAL A 42 -0.55 -1.58 3.02
CA VAL A 42 -0.61 -0.61 1.92
C VAL A 42 0.43 -1.02 0.89
N VAL A 43 0.00 -1.17 -0.37
CA VAL A 43 0.83 -1.66 -1.47
C VAL A 43 0.78 -0.67 -2.62
N ILE A 44 1.94 -0.23 -3.09
CA ILE A 44 2.10 0.54 -4.33
C ILE A 44 2.78 -0.38 -5.35
N VAL A 45 2.24 -0.42 -6.56
CA VAL A 45 2.85 -1.13 -7.68
C VAL A 45 3.23 -0.10 -8.74
N VAL A 46 4.50 -0.09 -9.14
CA VAL A 46 5.00 0.81 -10.18
C VAL A 46 5.69 0.01 -11.28
N SER A 47 5.32 0.24 -12.54
CA SER A 47 5.86 -0.47 -13.71
C SER A 47 7.09 0.21 -14.34
N SER A 48 7.54 1.34 -13.78
CA SER A 48 8.69 2.11 -14.25
C SER A 48 9.66 2.41 -13.10
N ASN A 49 10.83 2.98 -13.43
CA ASN A 49 11.81 3.37 -12.42
C ASN A 49 11.25 4.54 -11.59
N ALA A 50 10.69 4.22 -10.43
CA ALA A 50 10.15 5.18 -9.49
C ALA A 50 11.08 5.38 -8.31
N ASN A 51 11.20 6.63 -7.86
CA ASN A 51 11.94 6.93 -6.64
C ASN A 51 11.22 6.33 -5.44
N VAL A 52 11.85 5.29 -4.88
CA VAL A 52 11.39 4.56 -3.70
C VAL A 52 11.09 5.49 -2.53
N ALA A 53 11.93 6.51 -2.30
CA ALA A 53 11.74 7.46 -1.22
C ALA A 53 10.49 8.32 -1.41
N CYS A 54 10.21 8.75 -2.64
CA CYS A 54 8.98 9.49 -2.96
C CYS A 54 7.73 8.62 -2.75
N ALA A 55 7.78 7.34 -3.17
CA ALA A 55 6.68 6.42 -2.97
C ALA A 55 6.37 6.21 -1.48
N PHE A 56 7.39 5.96 -0.64
CA PHE A 56 7.18 5.84 0.80
C PHE A 56 6.69 7.14 1.44
N LYS A 57 7.26 8.29 1.05
CA LYS A 57 6.81 9.60 1.54
C LYS A 57 5.33 9.83 1.24
N PHE A 58 4.91 9.55 0.00
CA PHE A 58 3.51 9.64 -0.40
C PHE A 58 2.60 8.77 0.48
N VAL A 59 2.95 7.50 0.74
CA VAL A 59 2.12 6.64 1.60
C VAL A 59 2.02 7.19 3.02
N VAL A 60 3.14 7.65 3.59
CA VAL A 60 3.14 8.20 4.95
C VAL A 60 2.25 9.45 5.04
N GLU A 61 2.34 10.35 4.07
CA GLU A 61 1.51 11.56 4.01
C GLU A 61 0.03 11.23 3.75
N ALA A 62 -0.27 10.32 2.83
CA ALA A 62 -1.64 9.87 2.54
C ALA A 62 -2.28 9.21 3.76
N VAL A 63 -1.56 8.32 4.47
CA VAL A 63 -2.05 7.67 5.69
C VAL A 63 -2.24 8.69 6.81
N SER A 64 -1.33 9.67 6.94
CA SER A 64 -1.51 10.76 7.90
C SER A 64 -2.78 11.54 7.61
N MET A 65 -3.04 11.87 6.34
CA MET A 65 -4.26 12.53 5.91
C MET A 65 -5.51 11.70 6.24
N PHE A 66 -5.52 10.41 5.88
CA PHE A 66 -6.62 9.50 6.20
C PHE A 66 -6.89 9.42 7.70
N LYS A 67 -5.86 9.32 8.54
CA LYS A 67 -6.02 9.35 10.00
C LYS A 67 -6.68 10.64 10.47
N SER A 68 -6.33 11.79 9.92
CA SER A 68 -6.96 13.07 10.25
C SER A 68 -8.46 13.08 9.93
N TYR A 69 -8.88 12.41 8.85
CA TYR A 69 -10.30 12.27 8.49
C TYR A 69 -11.04 11.20 9.31
N PHE A 70 -10.36 10.13 9.76
CA PHE A 70 -10.99 8.99 10.45
C PHE A 70 -10.94 9.07 11.99
N GLY A 71 -10.53 10.21 12.56
CA GLY A 71 -10.43 10.38 14.01
C GLY A 71 -9.19 9.74 14.65
N GLY A 72 -8.11 9.56 13.88
CA GLY A 72 -6.78 9.18 14.36
C GLY A 72 -6.37 7.74 14.07
N ALA A 73 -7.29 6.88 13.64
CA ALA A 73 -7.04 5.47 13.35
C ALA A 73 -6.85 5.20 11.85
N PHE A 74 -5.98 4.24 11.52
CA PHE A 74 -5.85 3.66 10.18
C PHE A 74 -5.70 2.15 10.34
N ASP A 75 -6.85 1.50 10.52
CA ASP A 75 -7.02 0.06 10.65
C ASP A 75 -8.14 -0.41 9.73
N GLU A 76 -8.38 -1.71 9.69
CA GLU A 76 -9.37 -2.32 8.81
C GLU A 76 -10.80 -1.79 9.01
N ASP A 77 -11.21 -1.51 10.25
CA ASP A 77 -12.56 -1.02 10.54
C ASP A 77 -12.71 0.44 10.12
N ALA A 78 -11.70 1.28 10.36
CA ALA A 78 -11.68 2.66 9.87
C ALA A 78 -11.73 2.71 8.34
N ILE A 79 -11.00 1.82 7.66
CA ILE A 79 -11.02 1.73 6.19
C ILE A 79 -12.37 1.25 5.68
N ARG A 80 -12.96 0.20 6.28
CA ARG A 80 -14.28 -0.31 5.86
C ARG A 80 -15.37 0.73 6.01
N ASN A 81 -15.37 1.49 7.11
CA ASN A 81 -16.39 2.51 7.37
C ASN A 81 -16.23 3.75 6.49
N ASN A 82 -15.01 4.07 6.05
CA ASN A 82 -14.70 5.26 5.25
C ASN A 82 -14.29 4.95 3.81
N PHE A 83 -14.62 3.76 3.30
CA PHE A 83 -14.13 3.27 2.00
C PHE A 83 -14.45 4.25 0.86
N VAL A 84 -15.67 4.79 0.81
CA VAL A 84 -16.07 5.77 -0.21
C VAL A 84 -15.19 7.03 -0.14
N LEU A 85 -15.02 7.59 1.05
CA LEU A 85 -14.18 8.78 1.27
C LEU A 85 -12.71 8.52 0.88
N ILE A 86 -12.19 7.31 1.12
CA ILE A 86 -10.83 6.93 0.68
C ILE A 86 -10.71 7.04 -0.84
N TYR A 87 -11.67 6.54 -1.62
CA TYR A 87 -11.61 6.66 -3.09
C TYR A 87 -11.72 8.10 -3.55
N GLU A 88 -12.60 8.89 -2.94
CA GLU A 88 -12.75 10.31 -3.28
C GLU A 88 -11.45 11.08 -3.02
N LEU A 89 -10.81 10.82 -1.88
CA LEU A 89 -9.53 11.42 -1.53
C LEU A 89 -8.38 10.90 -2.41
N LEU A 90 -8.40 9.63 -2.82
CA LEU A 90 -7.36 9.07 -3.69
C LEU A 90 -7.46 9.55 -5.14
N ASP A 91 -8.66 9.87 -5.64
CA ASP A 91 -8.85 10.35 -7.01
C ASP A 91 -8.33 11.79 -7.20
N VAL A 92 -8.24 12.56 -6.11
CA VAL A 92 -7.72 13.94 -6.12
C VAL A 92 -6.22 14.03 -5.78
N LEU A 93 -5.61 12.94 -5.35
CA LEU A 93 -4.17 12.84 -5.01
C LEU A 93 -3.33 12.49 -6.26
#